data_AF-A0A6B3LEJ3-F1
#
_entry.id   AF-A0A6B3LEJ3-F1
#
_cell.length_a   1.000
_cell.length_b   1.000
_cell.length_c   1.000
_cell.angle_alpha   90.00
_cell.angle_beta   90.00
_cell.angle_gamma   90.00
#
_symmetry.space_group_name_H-M   'P 1'
#
loop_
_entity.id
_entity.type
_entity.pdbx_description
1 polymer ?
#
loop_
_entity_poly.entity_id
_entity_poly.type
_entity_poly.pdbx_seq_one_letter_code
_entity_poly.pdbx_strand_id
1 'polypeptide(L)'
;MANNPQNLLFHIDVDELKAIQQQLGATEAQLRASYNRALSRTAVTIRALTNRLIRDHMQVKSMKTIRKRIQQFRLRSPSKQRDLDELRLWFGLNDVPVGYLRGRIVGGQSSGATFQPRGKLAKQHYDRGFVAQRYGRKSIFTRVSEGKFPIKEARVPVAESLQVTIEDEIFDLIPDIFLKHFQTDLKGRVKMGLNRKNWHE
;
A
#
# COMPACT_ATOMS: atom_id res chain seq x y z
N MET A 1 24.02 -3.01 -2.14
CA MET A 1 22.95 -2.50 -1.24
C MET A 1 21.77 -3.43 -1.39
N ALA A 2 21.35 -4.14 -0.34
CA ALA A 2 20.25 -5.10 -0.46
C ALA A 2 19.01 -4.38 -0.99
N ASN A 3 18.52 -4.81 -2.17
CA ASN A 3 17.21 -4.43 -2.67
C ASN A 3 16.22 -4.77 -1.56
N ASN A 4 15.79 -3.77 -0.81
CA ASN A 4 14.72 -3.94 0.14
C ASN A 4 13.48 -4.16 -0.72
N PRO A 5 12.87 -5.37 -0.73
CA PRO A 5 11.77 -5.69 -1.64
C PRO A 5 10.57 -4.76 -1.46
N GLN A 6 10.56 -3.95 -0.38
CA GLN A 6 9.53 -2.99 -0.04
C GLN A 6 9.75 -1.59 -0.62
N ASN A 7 10.82 -1.32 -1.37
CA ASN A 7 11.02 -0.06 -2.08
C ASN A 7 10.83 -0.27 -3.57
N LEU A 8 9.75 0.29 -4.08
CA LEU A 8 9.40 0.17 -5.49
C LEU A 8 9.56 1.54 -6.14
N LEU A 9 10.31 1.57 -7.25
CA LEU A 9 10.72 2.77 -7.98
C LEU A 9 9.86 2.92 -9.22
N PHE A 10 9.25 4.09 -9.40
CA PHE A 10 8.57 4.46 -10.64
C PHE A 10 9.30 5.63 -11.28
N HIS A 11 9.53 5.53 -12.60
CA HIS A 11 10.18 6.55 -13.40
C HIS A 11 9.15 7.43 -14.11
N ILE A 12 9.30 8.74 -13.98
CA ILE A 12 8.46 9.71 -14.68
C ILE A 12 9.24 10.27 -15.87
N ASP A 13 8.64 10.22 -17.06
CA ASP A 13 9.21 10.86 -18.25
C ASP A 13 9.12 12.39 -18.12
N VAL A 14 10.24 12.99 -17.73
CA VAL A 14 10.34 14.43 -17.53
C VAL A 14 10.23 15.20 -18.86
N ASP A 15 10.62 14.58 -19.97
CA ASP A 15 10.56 15.22 -21.28
C ASP A 15 9.13 15.29 -21.80
N GLU A 16 8.31 14.26 -21.52
CA GLU A 16 6.86 14.32 -21.75
C GLU A 16 6.21 15.47 -20.95
N LEU A 17 6.59 15.65 -19.68
CA LEU A 17 6.06 16.75 -18.86
C LEU A 17 6.45 18.13 -19.40
N LYS A 18 7.67 18.28 -19.92
CA LYS A 18 8.13 19.53 -20.57
C LYS A 18 7.38 19.78 -21.88
N ALA A 19 7.11 18.74 -22.68
CA ALA A 19 6.31 18.90 -23.89
C ALA A 19 4.90 19.42 -23.57
N ILE A 20 4.26 18.86 -22.53
CA ILE A 20 2.95 19.33 -22.06
C ILE A 20 3.02 20.78 -21.54
N GLN A 21 4.09 21.13 -20.83
CA GLN A 21 4.32 22.50 -20.36
C GLN A 21 4.36 23.50 -21.54
N GLN A 22 5.15 23.19 -22.57
CA GLN A 22 5.31 24.02 -23.76
C GLN A 22 3.98 24.16 -24.50
N GLN A 23 3.27 23.04 -24.71
CA GLN A 23 1.97 23.03 -25.38
C GLN A 23 0.93 23.91 -24.67
N LEU A 24 0.95 23.94 -23.34
CA LEU A 24 0.01 24.72 -22.53
C LEU A 24 0.49 26.14 -22.21
N GLY A 25 1.71 26.53 -22.62
CA GLY A 25 2.30 27.83 -22.27
C GLY A 25 2.47 28.02 -20.76
N ALA A 26 2.72 26.94 -20.02
CA ALA A 26 2.81 26.98 -18.56
C ALA A 26 4.20 27.44 -18.08
N THR A 27 4.23 28.16 -16.95
CA THR A 27 5.49 28.55 -16.31
C THR A 27 6.14 27.36 -15.61
N GLU A 28 7.45 27.41 -15.37
CA GLU A 28 8.15 26.37 -14.61
C GLU A 28 7.64 26.25 -13.17
N ALA A 29 7.23 27.37 -12.56
CA ALA A 29 6.61 27.37 -11.23
C ALA A 29 5.24 26.66 -11.22
N GLN A 30 4.46 26.79 -12.29
CA GLN A 30 3.21 26.04 -12.47
C GLN A 30 3.48 24.55 -12.66
N LEU A 31 4.47 24.21 -13.49
CA LEU A 31 4.91 22.83 -13.73
C LEU A 31 5.26 22.13 -12.42
N ARG A 32 6.19 22.70 -11.64
CA ARG A 32 6.65 22.12 -10.35
C ARG A 32 5.51 21.99 -9.35
N ALA A 33 4.63 22.98 -9.27
CA ALA A 33 3.49 22.95 -8.35
C ALA A 33 2.44 21.90 -8.74
N SER A 34 2.16 21.76 -10.04
CA SER A 34 1.26 20.73 -10.55
C SER A 34 1.85 19.34 -10.41
N TYR A 35 3.16 19.18 -10.63
CA TYR A 35 3.88 17.93 -10.39
C TYR A 35 3.72 17.47 -8.93
N ASN A 36 4.07 18.32 -7.95
CA ASN A 36 3.98 17.98 -6.52
C ASN A 36 2.54 17.65 -6.09
N ARG A 37 1.55 18.37 -6.64
CA ARG A 37 0.14 18.10 -6.35
C ARG A 37 -0.33 16.79 -7.00
N ALA A 38 0.07 16.51 -8.23
CA ALA A 38 -0.25 15.28 -8.93
C ALA A 38 0.34 14.06 -8.21
N LEU A 39 1.58 14.17 -7.71
CA LEU A 39 2.18 13.14 -6.86
C LEU A 39 1.33 12.84 -5.62
N SER A 40 0.95 13.90 -4.89
CA SER A 40 0.15 13.77 -3.68
C SER A 40 -1.21 13.12 -3.96
N ARG A 41 -1.87 13.50 -5.06
CA ARG A 41 -3.16 12.95 -5.48
C ARG A 41 -3.03 11.49 -5.94
N THR A 42 -1.97 11.17 -6.67
CA THR A 42 -1.65 9.82 -7.12
C THR A 42 -1.45 8.89 -5.94
N ALA A 43 -0.71 9.31 -4.91
CA ALA A 43 -0.57 8.53 -3.67
C ALA A 43 -1.91 8.23 -3.00
N VAL A 44 -2.84 9.19 -2.97
CA VAL A 44 -4.18 8.99 -2.40
C VAL A 44 -4.97 7.97 -3.21
N THR A 45 -4.93 8.07 -4.54
CA THR A 45 -5.60 7.12 -5.45
C THR A 45 -5.00 5.72 -5.32
N ILE A 46 -3.68 5.58 -5.40
CA ILE A 46 -2.96 4.30 -5.22
C ILE A 46 -3.35 3.68 -3.88
N ARG A 47 -3.29 4.46 -2.79
CA ARG A 47 -3.69 3.97 -1.46
C ARG A 47 -5.13 3.45 -1.45
N ALA A 48 -6.06 4.11 -2.15
CA ALA A 48 -7.44 3.64 -2.24
C ALA A 48 -7.55 2.32 -3.03
N LEU A 49 -6.86 2.22 -4.16
CA LEU A 49 -6.81 1.02 -4.99
C LEU A 49 -6.17 -0.16 -4.25
N THR A 50 -4.99 0.04 -3.65
CA THR A 50 -4.33 -0.99 -2.85
C THR A 50 -5.19 -1.45 -1.68
N ASN A 51 -5.89 -0.54 -0.97
CA ASN A 51 -6.80 -0.95 0.10
C ASN A 51 -7.94 -1.85 -0.42
N ARG A 52 -8.45 -1.59 -1.62
CA ARG A 52 -9.48 -2.42 -2.27
C ARG A 52 -8.90 -3.78 -2.63
N LEU A 53 -7.75 -3.79 -3.30
CA LEU A 53 -7.04 -5.00 -3.69
C LEU A 53 -6.73 -5.89 -2.48
N ILE A 54 -6.15 -5.33 -1.43
CA ILE A 54 -5.86 -6.05 -0.18
C ILE A 54 -7.14 -6.62 0.45
N ARG A 55 -8.23 -5.85 0.46
CA ARG A 55 -9.52 -6.33 0.98
C ARG A 55 -9.96 -7.59 0.26
N ASP A 56 -9.90 -7.53 -1.06
CA ASP A 56 -10.48 -8.54 -1.94
C ASP A 56 -9.56 -9.78 -2.01
N HIS A 57 -8.23 -9.56 -2.08
CA HIS A 57 -7.20 -10.59 -2.05
C HIS A 57 -7.16 -11.36 -0.72
N MET A 58 -7.15 -10.66 0.41
CA MET A 58 -7.02 -11.28 1.73
C MET A 58 -8.36 -11.71 2.35
N GLN A 59 -9.48 -11.21 1.83
CA GLN A 59 -10.81 -11.40 2.41
C GLN A 59 -10.83 -11.03 3.90
N VAL A 60 -10.32 -9.85 4.24
CA VAL A 60 -10.25 -9.37 5.63
C VAL A 60 -11.64 -9.07 6.20
N LYS A 61 -11.86 -9.42 7.47
CA LYS A 61 -13.14 -9.18 8.16
C LYS A 61 -13.41 -7.69 8.38
N SER A 62 -12.36 -6.89 8.62
CA SER A 62 -12.48 -5.45 8.84
C SER A 62 -11.29 -4.69 8.30
N MET A 63 -11.55 -3.78 7.36
CA MET A 63 -10.52 -2.88 6.83
C MET A 63 -9.99 -1.91 7.86
N LYS A 64 -10.76 -1.53 8.89
CA LYS A 64 -10.34 -0.57 9.92
C LYS A 64 -9.09 -1.07 10.65
N THR A 65 -9.02 -2.36 10.96
CA THR A 65 -7.85 -2.89 11.68
C THR A 65 -6.67 -3.14 10.76
N ILE A 66 -6.93 -3.51 9.51
CA ILE A 66 -5.91 -3.82 8.52
C ILE A 66 -5.21 -2.56 8.01
N ARG A 67 -5.96 -1.46 7.83
CA ARG A 67 -5.43 -0.14 7.45
C ARG A 67 -4.34 0.37 8.39
N LYS A 68 -4.44 0.14 9.70
CA LYS A 68 -3.39 0.55 10.67
C LYS A 68 -2.10 -0.25 10.51
N ARG A 69 -2.16 -1.44 9.91
CA ARG A 69 -1.05 -2.39 9.84
C ARG A 69 -0.29 -2.31 8.52
N ILE A 70 -0.96 -1.88 7.45
CA ILE A 70 -0.39 -1.65 6.10
C ILE A 70 0.16 -0.22 5.95
N GLN A 71 0.07 0.59 7.00
CA GLN A 71 0.53 1.96 6.97
C GLN A 71 2.05 2.03 6.88
N GLN A 72 2.55 2.23 5.66
CA GLN A 72 3.62 3.18 5.40
C GLN A 72 3.78 3.47 3.91
N PHE A 73 2.72 3.86 3.21
CA PHE A 73 2.88 4.60 1.95
C PHE A 73 3.57 5.92 2.26
N ARG A 74 4.90 5.92 2.22
CA ARG A 74 5.71 7.12 2.33
C ARG A 74 6.26 7.39 0.95
N LEU A 75 5.58 8.27 0.23
CA LEU A 75 6.28 9.05 -0.79
C LEU A 75 7.38 9.83 -0.08
N ARG A 76 8.64 9.64 -0.47
CA ARG A 76 9.67 10.58 -0.03
C ARG A 76 9.30 11.95 -0.60
N SER A 77 9.31 12.97 0.26
CA SER A 77 8.88 14.33 -0.10
C SER A 77 9.68 14.86 -1.29
N PRO A 78 9.03 15.51 -2.28
CA PRO A 78 9.70 16.17 -3.40
C PRO A 78 10.75 17.20 -2.94
N SER A 79 10.55 17.83 -1.78
CA SER A 79 11.49 18.79 -1.19
C SER A 79 12.84 18.19 -0.75
N LYS A 80 12.95 16.85 -0.70
CA LYS A 80 14.20 16.12 -0.43
C LYS A 80 14.67 15.30 -1.64
N GLN A 81 13.91 15.30 -2.73
CA GLN A 81 14.33 14.72 -4.00
C GLN A 81 15.14 15.78 -4.76
N ARG A 82 16.31 15.37 -5.26
CA ARG A 82 17.11 16.23 -6.14
C ARG A 82 16.49 16.27 -7.55
N ASP A 83 15.87 15.16 -7.96
CA ASP A 83 15.38 14.97 -9.32
C ASP A 83 13.88 14.58 -9.34
N LEU A 84 13.18 15.02 -10.38
CA LEU A 84 11.74 14.81 -10.61
C LEU A 84 11.43 13.42 -11.20
N ASP A 85 12.42 12.55 -11.28
CA ASP A 85 12.40 11.31 -12.06
C ASP A 85 12.09 10.07 -11.23
N GLU A 86 12.38 10.08 -9.93
CA GLU A 86 12.25 8.90 -9.08
C GLU A 86 11.14 9.03 -8.05
N LEU A 87 10.25 8.03 -7.98
CA LEU A 87 9.25 7.93 -6.94
C LEU A 87 9.35 6.61 -6.18
N ARG A 88 9.48 6.69 -4.84
CA ARG A 88 9.57 5.51 -3.97
C ARG A 88 8.28 5.30 -3.20
N LEU A 89 7.70 4.12 -3.35
CA LEU A 89 6.57 3.65 -2.55
C LEU A 89 7.05 2.60 -1.55
N TRP A 90 6.59 2.71 -0.30
CA TRP A 90 6.83 1.73 0.74
C TRP A 90 5.52 1.05 1.15
N PHE A 91 5.54 -0.27 1.29
CA PHE A 91 4.39 -1.05 1.74
C PHE A 91 4.76 -1.81 3.03
N GLY A 92 4.12 -1.44 4.15
CA GLY A 92 4.31 -2.14 5.42
C GLY A 92 3.48 -3.43 5.49
N LEU A 93 3.88 -4.50 4.83
CA LEU A 93 3.08 -5.73 4.72
C LEU A 93 3.34 -6.73 5.87
N ASN A 94 2.99 -6.33 7.10
CA ASN A 94 3.15 -7.19 8.28
C ASN A 94 2.18 -8.39 8.26
N ASP A 95 2.66 -9.56 8.72
CA ASP A 95 1.84 -10.77 8.88
C ASP A 95 0.53 -10.51 9.59
N VAL A 96 -0.56 -11.12 9.14
CA VAL A 96 -1.92 -10.84 9.64
C VAL A 96 -2.40 -11.93 10.58
N PRO A 97 -2.93 -11.59 11.78
CA PRO A 97 -3.44 -12.62 12.67
C PRO A 97 -4.65 -13.32 12.06
N VAL A 98 -4.72 -14.64 12.22
CA VAL A 98 -5.74 -15.51 11.59
C VAL A 98 -7.16 -15.01 11.86
N GLY A 99 -7.45 -14.50 13.06
CA GLY A 99 -8.77 -14.05 13.47
C GLY A 99 -9.29 -12.83 12.69
N TYR A 100 -8.42 -12.09 11.99
CA TYR A 100 -8.78 -10.95 11.16
C TYR A 100 -9.15 -11.32 9.72
N LEU A 101 -8.84 -12.55 9.30
CA LEU A 101 -9.07 -13.04 7.95
C LEU A 101 -10.35 -13.89 7.91
N ARG A 102 -11.08 -13.84 6.80
CA ARG A 102 -12.17 -14.78 6.54
C ARG A 102 -11.58 -16.10 6.06
N GLY A 103 -12.15 -17.20 6.54
CA GLY A 103 -11.69 -18.54 6.19
C GLY A 103 -12.21 -19.57 7.17
N ARG A 104 -11.85 -20.82 6.93
CA ARG A 104 -12.17 -21.96 7.77
C ARG A 104 -10.99 -22.28 8.68
N ILE A 105 -11.27 -22.52 9.96
CA ILE A 105 -10.28 -23.02 10.93
C ILE A 105 -10.63 -24.49 11.21
N VAL A 106 -9.66 -25.37 11.03
CA VAL A 106 -9.79 -26.83 11.20
C VAL A 106 -8.70 -27.31 12.15
N GLY A 107 -9.00 -28.27 13.02
CA GLY A 107 -8.02 -28.85 13.95
C GLY A 107 -8.27 -28.49 15.41
N GLY A 108 -7.45 -29.06 16.30
CA GLY A 108 -7.67 -29.11 17.75
C GLY A 108 -6.43 -29.58 18.52
N GLN A 109 -6.52 -29.56 19.85
CA GLN A 109 -5.39 -29.51 20.82
C GLN A 109 -4.25 -30.52 20.64
N SER A 110 -4.45 -31.66 19.95
CA SER A 110 -3.46 -32.73 19.80
C SER A 110 -2.75 -32.79 18.43
N SER A 111 -3.36 -32.30 17.34
CA SER A 111 -2.84 -32.45 15.96
C SER A 111 -2.49 -31.11 15.30
N GLY A 112 -2.38 -30.05 16.09
CA GLY A 112 -2.26 -28.69 15.59
C GLY A 112 -3.56 -28.13 14.99
N ALA A 113 -3.44 -26.93 14.43
CA ALA A 113 -4.56 -26.23 13.82
C ALA A 113 -4.19 -25.68 12.45
N THR A 114 -5.15 -25.72 11.54
CA THR A 114 -5.01 -25.32 10.15
C THR A 114 -5.96 -24.17 9.86
N PHE A 115 -5.45 -23.12 9.22
CA PHE A 115 -6.26 -22.07 8.63
C PHE A 115 -6.32 -22.24 7.12
N GLN A 116 -7.54 -22.29 6.60
CA GLN A 116 -7.86 -22.28 5.17
C GLN A 116 -8.45 -20.90 4.85
N PRO A 117 -7.66 -19.98 4.28
CA PRO A 117 -8.16 -18.66 3.90
C PRO A 117 -9.28 -18.76 2.87
N ARG A 118 -10.24 -17.83 2.92
CA ARG A 118 -11.22 -17.65 1.83
C ARG A 118 -10.63 -16.82 0.67
N GLY A 119 -9.67 -15.95 0.99
CA GLY A 119 -8.94 -15.16 -0.01
C GLY A 119 -7.89 -15.98 -0.76
N LYS A 120 -7.10 -15.30 -1.60
CA LYS A 120 -6.03 -15.89 -2.42
C LYS A 120 -4.75 -16.25 -1.62
N LEU A 121 -4.81 -16.22 -0.29
CA LEU A 121 -3.68 -16.58 0.56
C LEU A 121 -3.53 -18.11 0.66
N ALA A 122 -2.30 -18.59 0.76
CA ALA A 122 -2.03 -20.01 0.93
C ALA A 122 -2.56 -20.55 2.27
N LYS A 123 -3.03 -21.80 2.25
CA LYS A 123 -3.39 -22.57 3.45
C LYS A 123 -2.20 -22.63 4.41
N GLN A 124 -2.45 -22.42 5.71
CA GLN A 124 -1.42 -22.44 6.74
C GLN A 124 -1.72 -23.52 7.78
N HIS A 125 -0.70 -24.30 8.15
CA HIS A 125 -0.76 -25.25 9.24
C HIS A 125 0.11 -24.76 10.40
N TYR A 126 -0.36 -24.95 11.62
CA TYR A 126 0.32 -24.55 12.85
C TYR A 126 0.37 -25.76 13.80
N ASP A 127 1.54 -26.40 13.88
CA ASP A 127 1.73 -27.67 14.61
C ASP A 127 1.34 -27.57 16.08
N ARG A 128 1.77 -26.50 16.74
CA ARG A 128 1.44 -26.19 18.15
C ARG A 128 0.19 -25.32 18.31
N GLY A 129 -0.59 -25.19 17.25
CA GLY A 129 -1.78 -24.36 17.21
C GLY A 129 -2.97 -25.05 17.85
N PHE A 130 -3.73 -24.32 18.67
CA PHE A 130 -5.05 -24.76 19.12
C PHE A 130 -6.10 -23.68 18.82
N VAL A 131 -7.34 -24.11 18.65
CA VAL A 131 -8.46 -23.22 18.34
C VAL A 131 -9.08 -22.73 19.63
N ALA A 132 -9.25 -21.42 19.76
CA ALA A 132 -9.94 -20.83 20.91
C ALA A 132 -10.67 -19.54 20.52
N GLN A 133 -11.57 -19.10 21.40
CA GLN A 133 -12.20 -17.79 21.33
C GLN A 133 -11.59 -16.88 22.40
N ARG A 134 -10.82 -15.88 21.98
CA ARG A 134 -10.14 -14.89 22.85
C ARG A 134 -10.13 -13.54 22.17
N TYR A 135 -10.01 -12.45 22.94
CA TYR A 135 -10.01 -11.08 22.41
C TYR A 135 -11.17 -10.80 21.44
N GLY A 136 -12.35 -11.33 21.76
CA GLY A 136 -13.58 -11.18 20.99
C GLY A 136 -13.63 -11.92 19.65
N ARG A 137 -12.72 -12.87 19.38
CA ARG A 137 -12.68 -13.59 18.09
C ARG A 137 -12.24 -15.05 18.24
N LYS A 138 -12.79 -15.91 17.38
CA LYS A 138 -12.28 -17.26 17.16
C LYS A 138 -11.02 -17.19 16.29
N SER A 139 -9.94 -17.82 16.74
CA SER A 139 -8.66 -17.84 16.04
C SER A 139 -7.83 -19.07 16.42
N ILE A 140 -6.64 -19.16 15.85
CA ILE A 140 -5.61 -20.14 16.21
C ILE A 140 -4.62 -19.46 17.15
N PHE A 141 -4.28 -20.12 18.25
CA PHE A 141 -3.35 -19.63 19.25
C PHE A 141 -2.24 -20.66 19.50
N THR A 142 -1.06 -20.17 19.86
CA THR A 142 0.09 -20.99 20.28
C THR A 142 0.52 -20.58 21.70
N ARG A 143 0.94 -21.54 22.52
CA ARG A 143 1.53 -21.26 23.84
C ARG A 143 2.99 -20.83 23.70
N VAL A 144 3.37 -19.71 24.31
CA VAL A 144 4.70 -19.08 24.18
C VAL A 144 5.60 -19.38 25.39
N SER A 145 5.04 -19.64 26.58
CA SER A 145 5.83 -20.07 27.74
C SER A 145 5.02 -20.99 28.66
N GLU A 146 5.68 -21.51 29.71
CA GLU A 146 5.12 -22.39 30.74
C GLU A 146 4.22 -21.67 31.77
N GLY A 147 4.37 -20.35 31.90
CA GLY A 147 3.48 -19.53 32.72
C GLY A 147 2.00 -19.67 32.36
N LYS A 148 1.10 -19.35 33.31
CA LYS A 148 -0.32 -19.71 33.27
C LYS A 148 -1.07 -19.28 31.97
N PHE A 149 -0.67 -18.19 31.27
CA PHE A 149 -1.44 -17.62 30.14
C PHE A 149 -0.73 -16.84 28.99
N PRO A 150 0.57 -16.97 28.62
CA PRO A 150 1.07 -16.29 27.42
C PRO A 150 0.73 -17.10 26.16
N ILE A 151 -0.45 -16.84 25.63
CA ILE A 151 -0.88 -17.34 24.31
C ILE A 151 -0.68 -16.24 23.27
N LYS A 152 -0.17 -16.61 22.08
CA LYS A 152 -0.01 -15.70 20.95
C LYS A 152 -0.93 -16.15 19.83
N GLU A 153 -1.59 -15.18 19.21
CA GLU A 153 -2.40 -15.46 18.03
C GLU A 153 -1.50 -15.80 16.84
N ALA A 154 -1.81 -16.89 16.15
CA ALA A 154 -1.13 -17.30 14.94
C ALA A 154 -1.28 -16.25 13.85
N ARG A 155 -0.24 -16.09 13.03
CA ARG A 155 -0.18 -15.09 11.96
C ARG A 155 0.03 -15.75 10.61
N VAL A 156 -0.56 -15.16 9.59
CA VAL A 156 -0.45 -15.55 8.19
C VAL A 156 0.53 -14.59 7.52
N PRO A 157 1.60 -15.08 6.89
CA PRO A 157 2.48 -14.24 6.09
C PRO A 157 1.73 -13.75 4.84
N VAL A 158 1.83 -12.46 4.55
CA VAL A 158 1.10 -11.85 3.43
C VAL A 158 1.97 -10.98 2.53
N ALA A 159 3.23 -10.73 2.91
CA ALA A 159 4.10 -9.78 2.24
C ALA A 159 4.34 -10.16 0.77
N GLU A 160 4.86 -11.36 0.54
CA GLU A 160 5.22 -11.84 -0.80
C GLU A 160 4.01 -11.86 -1.74
N SER A 161 2.92 -12.50 -1.33
CA SER A 161 1.71 -12.62 -2.15
C SER A 161 1.07 -11.27 -2.46
N LEU A 162 1.04 -10.33 -1.50
CA LEU A 162 0.50 -9.00 -1.75
C LEU A 162 1.44 -8.14 -2.59
N GLN A 163 2.76 -8.31 -2.46
CA GLN A 163 3.73 -7.56 -3.25
C GLN A 163 3.55 -7.87 -4.74
N VAL A 164 3.56 -9.15 -5.12
CA VAL A 164 3.34 -9.58 -6.51
C VAL A 164 2.01 -9.01 -7.04
N THR A 165 0.94 -9.17 -6.27
CA THR A 165 -0.38 -8.68 -6.70
C THR A 165 -0.43 -7.14 -6.84
N ILE A 166 0.28 -6.40 -5.98
CA ILE A 166 0.33 -4.94 -6.07
C ILE A 166 1.16 -4.50 -7.28
N GLU A 167 2.29 -5.15 -7.53
CA GLU A 167 3.12 -4.88 -8.71
C GLU A 167 2.29 -5.11 -9.98
N ASP A 168 1.67 -6.28 -10.11
CA ASP A 168 0.88 -6.65 -11.31
C ASP A 168 -0.36 -5.77 -11.54
N GLU A 169 -1.14 -5.45 -10.49
CA GLU A 169 -2.44 -4.80 -10.68
C GLU A 169 -2.42 -3.28 -10.49
N ILE A 170 -1.44 -2.73 -9.75
CA ILE A 170 -1.42 -1.31 -9.39
C ILE A 170 -0.38 -0.54 -10.20
N PHE A 171 0.77 -1.13 -10.52
CA PHE A 171 1.89 -0.35 -11.04
C PHE A 171 1.69 0.12 -12.47
N ASP A 172 1.11 -0.74 -13.29
CA ASP A 172 0.73 -0.41 -14.67
C ASP A 172 -0.21 0.81 -14.75
N LEU A 173 -0.95 1.08 -13.66
CA LEU A 173 -1.90 2.19 -13.61
C LEU A 173 -1.29 3.51 -13.10
N ILE A 174 -0.09 3.47 -12.49
CA ILE A 174 0.53 4.65 -11.86
C ILE A 174 0.80 5.77 -12.88
N PRO A 175 1.45 5.52 -14.04
CA PRO A 175 1.71 6.58 -15.02
C PRO A 175 0.44 7.31 -15.43
N ASP A 176 -0.60 6.56 -15.79
CA ASP A 176 -1.86 7.11 -16.27
C ASP A 176 -2.59 7.93 -15.20
N ILE A 177 -2.64 7.41 -13.96
CA ILE A 177 -3.25 8.12 -12.83
C ILE A 177 -2.49 9.43 -12.57
N PHE A 178 -1.17 9.38 -12.58
CA PHE A 178 -0.33 10.55 -12.36
C PHE A 178 -0.52 11.59 -13.46
N LEU A 179 -0.38 11.19 -14.72
CA LEU A 179 -0.49 12.08 -15.88
C LEU A 179 -1.86 12.76 -15.93
N LYS A 180 -2.92 12.02 -15.63
CA LYS A 180 -4.29 12.56 -15.53
C LYS A 180 -4.41 13.66 -14.47
N HIS A 181 -3.87 13.44 -13.27
CA HIS A 181 -3.89 14.45 -12.20
C HIS A 181 -3.03 15.66 -12.56
N PHE A 182 -1.86 15.43 -13.14
CA PHE A 182 -0.91 16.44 -13.55
C PHE A 182 -1.50 17.36 -14.63
N GLN A 183 -1.97 16.81 -15.74
CA GLN A 183 -2.55 17.59 -16.85
C GLN A 183 -3.76 18.39 -16.37
N THR A 184 -4.63 17.79 -15.55
CA THR A 184 -5.82 18.47 -15.01
C THR A 184 -5.44 19.66 -14.16
N ASP A 185 -4.49 19.50 -13.23
CA ASP A 185 -4.05 20.60 -12.36
C ASP A 185 -3.29 21.68 -13.13
N LEU A 186 -2.41 21.29 -14.06
CA LEU A 186 -1.63 22.23 -14.87
C LEU A 186 -2.53 23.10 -15.75
N LYS A 187 -3.49 22.50 -16.47
CA LYS A 187 -4.52 23.23 -17.23
C LYS A 187 -5.28 24.20 -16.33
N GLY A 188 -5.65 23.75 -15.12
CA GLY A 188 -6.32 24.60 -14.13
C GLY A 188 -5.48 25.80 -13.71
N ARG A 189 -4.20 25.61 -13.41
CA ARG A 189 -3.29 26.69 -13.02
C ARG A 189 -3.04 27.69 -14.13
N VAL A 190 -2.83 27.21 -15.36
CA VAL A 190 -2.67 28.08 -16.54
C VAL A 190 -3.92 28.93 -16.75
N LYS A 191 -5.10 28.30 -16.75
CA LYS A 191 -6.39 29.00 -16.92
C LYS A 191 -6.64 30.06 -15.85
N MET A 192 -6.27 29.77 -14.60
CA MET A 192 -6.49 30.68 -13.46
C MET A 192 -5.31 31.64 -13.21
N GLY A 193 -4.22 31.55 -13.97
CA GLY A 193 -3.01 32.34 -13.75
C GLY A 193 -2.30 32.09 -12.41
N LEU A 194 -2.58 30.97 -11.73
CA LEU A 194 -1.97 30.63 -10.44
C LEU A 194 -0.47 30.37 -10.63
N ASN A 195 0.35 30.76 -9.67
CA ASN A 195 1.81 30.53 -9.67
C ASN A 195 2.55 31.08 -10.92
N ARG A 196 2.06 32.17 -11.51
CA ARG A 196 2.72 32.84 -12.67
C ARG A 196 4.05 33.52 -12.30
N LYS A 197 4.15 34.06 -11.09
CA LYS A 197 5.38 34.51 -10.43
C LYS A 197 5.44 33.84 -9.05
N ASN A 198 6.64 33.67 -8.51
CA ASN A 198 6.88 33.09 -7.19
C ASN A 198 5.83 33.59 -6.20
N TRP A 199 5.11 32.70 -5.52
CA TRP A 199 4.09 33.06 -4.53
C TRP A 199 4.71 33.54 -3.19
N HIS A 200 5.87 34.19 -3.32
CA HIS A 200 6.68 34.85 -2.31
C HIS A 200 7.49 35.94 -3.03
N GLU A 201 6.81 36.99 -3.46
CA GLU A 201 7.33 38.37 -3.54
C GLU A 201 6.26 39.27 -2.93
#